data_AF-I1D277-F1
#
_entry.id   AF-I1D277-F1
#
_cell.length_a   1.000
_cell.length_b   1.000
_cell.length_c   1.000
_cell.angle_alpha   90.00
_cell.angle_beta   90.00
_cell.angle_gamma   90.00
#
_symmetry.space_group_name_H-M   'P 1'
#
loop_
_entity.id
_entity.type
_entity.pdbx_description
1 polymer ?
#
loop_
_entity_poly.entity_id
_entity_poly.type
_entity_poly.pdbx_seq_one_letter_code
_entity_poly.pdbx_strand_id
1 'polypeptide(L)'
;MKLAEALAARADTQRRIQRLQNRIANNARYQEGEPPAEDASALLSEAVEACAELEELIRRINRTNASTPLGSGTVTDALARRDVLRIQYNLLTAAADAAAGKDGHYGRQLRSELPYVSALDVRGLRERADRVARELREVDLAIQKVNWEAELAD
;
A
#
# COMPACT_ATOMS: atom_id res chain seq x y z
N MET A 1 -22.39 7.03 0.23
CA MET A 1 -20.96 7.40 0.07
C MET A 1 -20.35 6.26 -0.70
N LYS A 2 -19.67 6.55 -1.81
CA LYS A 2 -19.01 5.52 -2.61
C LYS A 2 -17.86 4.89 -1.83
N LEU A 3 -17.53 3.63 -2.13
CA LEU A 3 -16.37 2.96 -1.54
C LEU A 3 -15.06 3.75 -1.78
N ALA A 4 -14.90 4.36 -2.96
CA ALA A 4 -13.77 5.24 -3.28
C ALA A 4 -13.68 6.47 -2.35
N GLU A 5 -14.81 7.11 -2.08
CA GLU A 5 -14.90 8.25 -1.16
C GLU A 5 -14.56 7.81 0.27
N ALA A 6 -15.04 6.64 0.70
CA ALA A 6 -14.71 6.06 2.00
C ALA A 6 -13.21 5.76 2.15
N LEU A 7 -12.57 5.23 1.11
CA LEU A 7 -11.13 4.97 1.08
C LEU A 7 -10.33 6.28 1.17
N ALA A 8 -10.79 7.34 0.49
CA ALA A 8 -10.18 8.66 0.59
C ALA A 8 -10.34 9.25 2.00
N ALA A 9 -11.56 9.22 2.56
CA ALA A 9 -11.86 9.66 3.91
C ALA A 9 -10.99 8.92 4.94
N ARG A 10 -10.86 7.60 4.83
CA ARG A 10 -9.97 6.80 5.70
C ARG A 10 -8.53 7.32 5.67
N ALA A 11 -7.99 7.58 4.48
CA ALA A 11 -6.62 8.09 4.34
C ALA A 11 -6.47 9.51 4.91
N ASP A 12 -7.48 10.37 4.75
CA ASP A 12 -7.50 11.72 5.30
C ASP A 12 -7.60 11.73 6.82
N THR A 13 -8.45 10.88 7.40
CA THR A 13 -8.60 10.71 8.86
C THR A 13 -7.30 10.18 9.46
N GLN A 14 -6.62 9.22 8.83
CA GLN A 14 -5.28 8.78 9.26
C GLN A 14 -4.26 9.93 9.26
N ARG A 15 -4.24 10.77 8.21
CA ARG A 15 -3.36 11.94 8.15
C ARG A 15 -3.73 12.98 9.22
N ARG A 16 -5.02 13.18 9.50
CA ARG A 16 -5.50 14.07 10.56
C ARG A 16 -5.01 13.60 11.93
N ILE A 17 -5.13 12.32 12.23
CA ILE A 17 -4.60 11.71 13.47
C ILE A 17 -3.09 11.95 13.58
N GLN A 18 -2.33 11.75 12.50
CA GLN A 18 -0.88 12.02 12.52
C GLN A 18 -0.55 13.49 12.79
N ARG A 19 -1.32 14.42 12.21
CA ARG A 19 -1.16 15.87 12.49
C ARG A 19 -1.50 16.20 13.94
N LEU A 20 -2.58 15.64 14.49
CA LEU A 20 -2.96 15.82 15.89
C LEU A 20 -1.91 15.26 16.83
N GLN A 21 -1.35 14.09 16.54
CA GLN A 21 -0.26 13.50 17.31
C GLN A 21 0.95 14.45 17.40
N ASN A 22 1.35 15.06 16.28
CA ASN A 22 2.45 16.02 16.26
C ASN A 22 2.12 17.29 17.05
N ARG A 23 0.89 17.83 16.91
CA ARG A 23 0.43 19.01 17.68
C ARG A 23 0.40 18.73 19.18
N ILE A 24 -0.09 17.57 19.59
CA ILE A 24 -0.09 17.13 20.99
C ILE A 24 1.35 17.08 21.51
N ALA A 25 2.27 16.44 20.78
CA ALA A 25 3.67 16.34 21.20
C ALA A 25 4.32 17.72 21.44
N ASN A 26 4.00 18.71 20.61
CA ASN A 26 4.52 20.07 20.72
C ASN A 26 3.91 20.87 21.88
N ASN A 27 2.70 20.52 22.33
CA ASN A 27 1.96 21.27 23.36
C ASN A 27 1.83 20.50 24.70
N ALA A 28 2.33 19.26 24.77
CA ALA A 28 2.20 18.40 25.95
C ALA A 28 3.05 18.85 27.16
N ARG A 29 4.06 19.70 26.93
CA ARG A 29 4.93 20.27 27.96
C ARG A 29 5.26 21.71 27.59
N TYR A 30 5.38 22.55 28.60
CA TYR A 30 5.73 23.96 28.44
C TYR A 30 6.53 24.44 29.65
N GLN A 31 7.24 25.55 29.52
CA GLN A 31 8.00 26.13 30.63
C GLN A 31 7.06 26.85 31.59
N GLU A 32 7.35 26.84 32.88
CA GLU A 32 6.53 27.55 33.86
C GLU A 32 6.41 29.04 33.49
N GLY A 33 5.17 29.54 33.38
CA GLY A 33 4.88 30.91 32.96
C GLY A 33 4.67 31.12 31.45
N GLU A 34 4.96 30.12 30.60
CA GLU A 34 4.77 30.19 29.14
C GLU A 34 3.75 29.13 28.69
N PRO A 35 2.43 29.39 28.75
CA PRO A 35 1.43 28.40 28.38
C PRO A 35 1.62 27.90 26.93
N PRO A 36 1.21 26.66 26.63
CA PRO A 36 1.36 26.10 25.29
C PRO A 36 0.50 26.88 24.30
N ALA A 37 0.90 26.86 23.02
CA ALA A 37 0.19 27.58 21.97
C ALA A 37 -1.22 27.03 21.72
N GLU A 38 -1.45 25.77 22.06
CA GLU A 38 -2.72 25.06 21.90
C GLU A 38 -3.07 24.24 23.16
N ASP A 39 -4.36 24.03 23.41
CA ASP A 39 -4.82 23.17 24.50
C ASP A 39 -4.58 21.69 24.18
N ALA A 40 -3.57 21.09 24.83
CA ALA A 40 -3.21 19.69 24.66
C ALA A 40 -4.36 18.72 25.00
N SER A 41 -5.24 19.05 25.95
CA SER A 41 -6.38 18.21 26.33
C SER A 41 -7.47 18.22 25.26
N ALA A 42 -7.73 19.39 24.68
CA ALA A 42 -8.64 19.52 23.55
C ALA A 42 -8.11 18.78 22.32
N LEU A 43 -6.82 18.92 22.01
CA LEU A 43 -6.17 18.19 20.91
C LEU A 43 -6.24 16.67 21.09
N LEU A 44 -6.04 16.19 22.32
CA LEU A 44 -6.15 14.76 22.63
C LEU A 44 -7.58 14.25 22.45
N SER A 45 -8.58 15.03 22.90
CA SER A 45 -9.99 14.68 22.72
C SER A 45 -10.36 14.60 21.24
N GLU A 46 -9.93 15.58 20.43
CA GLU A 46 -10.12 15.57 18.98
C GLU A 46 -9.45 14.34 18.32
N ALA A 47 -8.27 13.94 18.80
CA ALA A 47 -7.58 12.75 18.29
C ALA A 47 -8.34 11.46 18.60
N VAL A 48 -8.93 11.34 19.79
CA VAL A 48 -9.75 10.18 20.18
C VAL A 48 -11.01 10.09 19.31
N GLU A 49 -11.68 11.20 19.06
CA GLU A 49 -12.84 11.25 18.15
C GLU A 49 -12.46 10.83 16.73
N ALA A 50 -11.33 11.33 16.21
CA ALA A 50 -10.82 10.96 14.89
C ALA A 50 -10.46 9.46 14.80
N CYS A 51 -9.96 8.86 15.89
CA CYS A 51 -9.73 7.42 15.96
C CYS A 51 -11.03 6.61 15.88
N ALA A 52 -12.10 7.04 16.55
CA ALA A 52 -13.40 6.39 16.46
C ALA A 52 -14.00 6.48 15.05
N GLU A 53 -13.87 7.64 14.41
CA GLU A 53 -14.26 7.84 13.00
C GLU A 53 -13.49 6.89 12.07
N LEU A 54 -12.16 6.76 12.27
CA LEU A 54 -11.32 5.86 11.51
C LEU A 54 -11.73 4.39 11.68
N GLU A 55 -12.02 3.96 12.90
CA GLU A 55 -12.50 2.60 13.18
C GLU A 55 -13.78 2.30 12.40
N GLU A 56 -14.74 3.22 12.42
CA GLU A 56 -16.01 3.05 11.71
C GLU A 56 -15.80 2.91 10.20
N LEU A 57 -15.00 3.80 9.61
CA LEU A 57 -14.64 3.73 8.19
C LEU A 57 -14.00 2.37 7.85
N ILE A 58 -13.06 1.89 8.67
CA ILE A 58 -12.39 0.60 8.44
C ILE A 58 -13.42 -0.55 8.46
N ARG A 59 -14.31 -0.60 9.45
CA ARG A 59 -15.32 -1.67 9.56
C ARG A 59 -16.23 -1.71 8.34
N ARG A 60 -16.76 -0.55 7.94
CA ARG A 60 -17.67 -0.43 6.80
C ARG A 60 -16.99 -0.77 5.48
N ILE A 61 -15.75 -0.32 5.28
CA ILE A 61 -14.95 -0.64 4.09
C ILE A 61 -14.71 -2.15 4.00
N ASN A 62 -14.29 -2.77 5.12
CA ASN A 62 -14.03 -4.22 5.14
C ASN A 62 -15.30 -5.03 4.86
N ARG A 63 -16.43 -4.65 5.47
CA ARG A 63 -17.73 -5.27 5.22
C ARG A 63 -18.12 -5.17 3.74
N THR A 64 -17.98 -3.99 3.16
CA THR A 64 -18.29 -3.72 1.75
C THR A 64 -17.37 -4.53 0.82
N ASN A 65 -16.07 -4.58 1.10
CA ASN A 65 -15.13 -5.35 0.28
C ASN A 65 -15.43 -6.85 0.31
N ALA A 66 -15.81 -7.38 1.48
CA ALA A 66 -16.12 -8.78 1.65
C ALA A 66 -17.48 -9.20 1.05
N SER A 67 -18.40 -8.26 0.82
CA SER A 67 -19.72 -8.56 0.24
C SER A 67 -19.87 -8.15 -1.23
N THR A 68 -19.01 -7.27 -1.75
CA THR A 68 -19.10 -6.76 -3.12
C THR A 68 -18.49 -7.77 -4.10
N PRO A 69 -19.26 -8.31 -5.06
CA PRO A 69 -18.75 -9.24 -6.07
C PRO A 69 -17.77 -8.57 -7.04
N LEU A 70 -16.68 -9.26 -7.38
CA LEU A 70 -15.72 -8.86 -8.40
C LEU A 70 -15.11 -10.10 -9.07
N GLY A 71 -15.45 -10.30 -10.35
CA GLY A 71 -15.03 -11.49 -11.09
C GLY A 71 -15.65 -12.77 -10.52
N SER A 72 -14.81 -13.75 -10.17
CA SER A 72 -15.24 -15.03 -9.59
C SER A 72 -15.35 -15.03 -8.07
N GLY A 73 -15.08 -13.90 -7.42
CA GLY A 73 -15.09 -13.77 -5.96
C GLY A 73 -15.55 -12.39 -5.53
N THR A 74 -14.94 -11.86 -4.48
CA THR A 74 -15.24 -10.56 -3.87
C THR A 74 -14.12 -9.55 -4.15
N VAL A 75 -14.35 -8.27 -3.81
CA VAL A 75 -13.28 -7.26 -3.82
C VAL A 75 -12.13 -7.69 -2.90
N THR A 76 -12.41 -8.31 -1.76
CA THR A 76 -11.37 -8.86 -0.87
C THR A 76 -10.50 -9.92 -1.57
N ASP A 77 -11.11 -10.82 -2.34
CA ASP A 77 -10.37 -11.85 -3.10
C ASP A 77 -9.49 -11.21 -4.19
N ALA A 78 -10.02 -10.19 -4.88
CA ALA A 78 -9.28 -9.45 -5.89
C ALA A 78 -8.09 -8.68 -5.28
N LEU A 79 -8.25 -8.09 -4.10
CA LEU A 79 -7.16 -7.43 -3.35
C LEU A 79 -6.06 -8.44 -2.99
N ALA A 80 -6.43 -9.63 -2.50
CA ALA A 80 -5.45 -10.69 -2.21
C ALA A 80 -4.71 -11.14 -3.47
N ARG A 81 -5.43 -11.33 -4.59
CA ARG A 81 -4.82 -11.66 -5.89
C ARG A 81 -3.84 -10.59 -6.35
N ARG A 82 -4.22 -9.31 -6.25
CA ARG A 82 -3.36 -8.16 -6.59
C ARG A 82 -2.08 -8.18 -5.77
N ASP A 83 -2.19 -8.39 -4.46
CA ASP A 83 -1.04 -8.34 -3.56
C ASP A 83 -0.05 -9.48 -3.89
N VAL A 84 -0.54 -10.68 -4.19
CA VAL A 84 0.29 -11.80 -4.67
C VAL A 84 0.92 -11.51 -6.03
N LEU A 85 0.16 -10.94 -6.97
CA LEU A 85 0.69 -10.55 -8.30
C LEU A 85 1.82 -9.52 -8.19
N ARG A 86 1.72 -8.55 -7.28
CA ARG A 86 2.80 -7.58 -6.99
C ARG A 86 4.06 -8.28 -6.48
N ILE A 87 3.92 -9.21 -5.54
CA ILE A 87 5.04 -10.00 -5.02
C ILE A 87 5.68 -10.82 -6.14
N GLN A 88 4.88 -11.51 -6.96
CA GLN A 88 5.37 -12.31 -8.08
C GLN A 88 6.11 -11.47 -9.11
N TYR A 89 5.58 -10.30 -9.47
CA TYR A 89 6.23 -9.38 -10.40
C TYR A 89 7.60 -8.93 -9.89
N ASN A 90 7.66 -8.52 -8.61
CA ASN A 90 8.90 -8.09 -7.98
C ASN A 90 9.92 -9.23 -7.92
N LEU A 91 9.49 -10.44 -7.55
CA LEU A 91 10.34 -11.63 -7.53
C LEU A 91 10.94 -11.94 -8.90
N LEU A 92 10.11 -11.95 -9.95
CA LEU A 92 10.57 -12.25 -11.32
C LEU A 92 11.53 -11.18 -11.83
N THR A 93 11.24 -9.91 -11.55
CA THR A 93 12.09 -8.77 -11.96
C THR A 93 13.43 -8.81 -11.24
N ALA A 94 13.43 -9.04 -9.93
CA ALA A 94 14.66 -9.16 -9.13
C ALA A 94 15.50 -10.37 -9.57
N ALA A 95 14.87 -11.52 -9.82
CA ALA A 95 15.56 -12.69 -10.34
C ALA A 95 16.19 -12.42 -11.71
N ALA A 96 15.47 -11.72 -12.61
CA ALA A 96 15.99 -11.37 -13.93
C ALA A 96 17.12 -10.32 -13.85
N ASP A 97 17.04 -9.35 -12.94
CA ASP A 97 18.09 -8.36 -12.70
C ASP A 97 19.37 -9.02 -12.15
N ALA A 98 19.24 -9.90 -11.16
CA ALA A 98 20.36 -10.66 -10.59
C ALA A 98 20.99 -11.60 -11.63
N ALA A 99 20.15 -12.34 -12.38
CA ALA A 99 20.59 -13.25 -13.42
C ALA A 99 21.25 -12.55 -14.62
N ALA A 100 20.95 -11.25 -14.83
CA ALA A 100 21.60 -10.40 -15.83
C ALA A 100 22.87 -9.71 -15.32
N GLY A 101 23.23 -9.87 -14.04
CA GLY A 101 24.43 -9.27 -13.46
C GLY A 101 24.32 -7.76 -13.23
N LYS A 102 23.10 -7.22 -13.10
CA LYS A 102 22.84 -5.77 -13.00
C LYS A 102 23.48 -5.09 -11.77
N ASP A 103 23.76 -5.84 -10.71
CA ASP A 103 24.42 -5.36 -9.48
C ASP A 103 25.95 -5.25 -9.59
N GLY A 104 26.52 -5.36 -10.80
CA GLY A 104 27.88 -4.88 -11.10
C GLY A 104 29.06 -5.69 -10.56
N HIS A 105 28.83 -6.72 -9.75
CA HIS A 105 29.90 -7.53 -9.13
C HIS A 105 30.35 -8.76 -9.94
N TYR A 106 29.79 -8.97 -11.13
CA TYR A 106 29.97 -10.20 -11.91
C TYR A 106 30.71 -10.00 -13.24
N GLY A 107 31.25 -8.81 -13.49
CA GLY A 107 32.13 -8.55 -14.64
C GLY A 107 33.54 -9.08 -14.39
N ARG A 108 34.20 -9.61 -15.44
CA ARG A 108 35.64 -9.93 -15.36
C ARG A 108 36.45 -8.63 -15.22
N GLN A 109 37.21 -8.48 -14.14
CA GLN A 109 38.21 -7.43 -14.01
C GLN A 109 39.52 -7.84 -14.71
N LEU A 110 39.86 -9.14 -14.63
CA LEU A 110 41.07 -9.73 -15.21
C LEU A 110 40.74 -10.87 -16.18
N ARG A 111 41.57 -11.07 -17.21
CA ARG A 111 41.37 -12.14 -18.21
C ARG A 111 41.53 -13.55 -17.64
N SER A 112 42.12 -13.69 -16.44
CA SER A 112 42.34 -14.95 -15.72
C SER A 112 41.18 -15.38 -14.82
N GLU A 113 40.22 -14.48 -14.51
CA GLU A 113 39.07 -14.81 -13.65
C GLU A 113 38.07 -15.71 -14.38
N LEU A 114 37.47 -16.70 -13.74
CA LEU A 114 36.42 -17.50 -14.39
C LEU A 114 35.15 -16.67 -14.63
N PRO A 115 34.48 -16.81 -15.79
CA PRO A 115 33.26 -16.06 -16.06
C PRO A 115 32.10 -16.56 -15.18
N TYR A 116 31.31 -15.63 -14.66
CA TYR A 116 30.01 -15.96 -14.09
C TYR A 116 29.03 -16.30 -15.21
N VAL A 117 28.29 -17.40 -15.04
CA VAL A 117 27.23 -17.81 -15.95
C VAL A 117 25.89 -17.74 -15.24
N SER A 118 24.87 -17.31 -15.97
CA SER A 118 23.52 -17.20 -15.41
C SER A 118 22.92 -18.57 -15.19
N ALA A 119 22.37 -18.81 -13.99
CA ALA A 119 21.65 -20.04 -13.67
C ALA A 119 20.18 -20.01 -14.14
N LEU A 120 19.68 -18.86 -14.61
CA LEU A 120 18.29 -18.64 -14.98
C LEU A 120 18.19 -18.03 -16.38
N ASP A 121 17.16 -18.42 -17.13
CA ASP A 121 16.84 -17.75 -18.39
C ASP A 121 16.27 -16.36 -18.15
N VAL A 122 17.12 -15.34 -18.34
CA VAL A 122 16.75 -13.93 -18.19
C VAL A 122 15.58 -13.56 -19.09
N ARG A 123 15.55 -14.03 -20.34
CA ARG A 123 14.50 -13.69 -21.30
C ARG A 123 13.15 -14.26 -20.83
N GLY A 124 13.11 -15.55 -20.50
CA GLY A 124 11.92 -16.20 -19.99
C GLY A 124 11.40 -15.58 -18.69
N LEU A 125 12.28 -15.14 -17.79
CA LEU A 125 11.88 -14.41 -16.58
C LEU A 125 11.23 -13.06 -16.90
N ARG A 126 11.79 -12.30 -17.85
CA ARG A 126 11.19 -11.01 -18.29
C ARG A 126 9.83 -11.20 -18.94
N GLU A 127 9.71 -12.17 -19.84
CA GLU A 127 8.43 -12.48 -20.50
C GLU A 127 7.35 -12.91 -19.47
N ARG A 128 7.74 -13.63 -18.41
CA ARG A 128 6.84 -13.95 -17.29
C ARG A 128 6.48 -12.71 -16.48
N ALA A 129 7.44 -11.85 -16.18
CA ALA A 129 7.20 -10.60 -15.45
C ALA A 129 6.22 -9.71 -16.22
N ASP A 130 6.35 -9.59 -17.55
CA ASP A 130 5.46 -8.80 -18.39
C ASP A 130 4.01 -9.32 -18.36
N ARG A 131 3.83 -10.64 -18.38
CA ARG A 131 2.50 -11.27 -18.23
C ARG A 131 1.88 -10.96 -16.87
N VAL A 132 2.64 -11.14 -15.78
CA VAL A 132 2.18 -10.83 -14.42
C VAL A 132 1.86 -9.35 -14.27
N ALA A 133 2.66 -8.46 -14.86
CA ALA A 133 2.41 -7.03 -14.85
C ALA A 133 1.13 -6.64 -15.58
N ARG A 134 0.81 -7.35 -16.67
CA ARG A 134 -0.46 -7.17 -17.39
C ARG A 134 -1.64 -7.62 -16.52
N GLU A 135 -1.59 -8.82 -15.96
CA GLU A 135 -2.65 -9.31 -15.05
C GLU A 135 -2.86 -8.37 -13.86
N LEU A 136 -1.77 -7.86 -13.28
CA LEU A 136 -1.83 -6.91 -12.17
C LEU A 136 -2.58 -5.63 -12.56
N ARG A 137 -2.30 -5.05 -13.74
CA ARG A 137 -3.01 -3.87 -14.23
C ARG A 137 -4.50 -4.14 -14.46
N GLU A 138 -4.84 -5.30 -15.02
CA GLU A 138 -6.24 -5.69 -15.25
C GLU A 138 -7.02 -5.79 -13.93
N VAL A 139 -6.42 -6.43 -12.91
CA VAL A 139 -7.00 -6.51 -11.56
C VAL A 139 -7.12 -5.12 -10.91
N ASP A 140 -6.07 -4.30 -10.98
CA ASP A 140 -6.08 -2.94 -10.41
C ASP A 140 -7.19 -2.07 -11.04
N LEU A 141 -7.36 -2.12 -12.37
CA LEU A 141 -8.43 -1.40 -13.06
C LEU A 141 -9.82 -1.89 -12.64
N ALA A 142 -10.01 -3.20 -12.51
CA ALA A 142 -11.28 -3.77 -12.07
C ALA A 142 -11.64 -3.35 -10.64
N ILE A 143 -10.66 -3.36 -9.72
CA ILE A 143 -10.85 -2.88 -8.34
C ILE A 143 -11.21 -1.39 -8.33
N GLN A 144 -10.49 -0.54 -9.09
CA GLN A 144 -10.78 0.89 -9.14
C GLN A 144 -12.18 1.18 -9.68
N LYS A 145 -12.61 0.46 -10.71
CA LYS A 145 -13.97 0.59 -11.24
C LYS A 145 -15.01 0.29 -10.15
N VAL A 146 -14.89 -0.84 -9.45
CA VAL A 146 -15.82 -1.22 -8.39
C VAL A 146 -15.81 -0.22 -7.24
N ASN A 147 -14.65 0.33 -6.87
CA ASN A 147 -14.59 1.35 -5.81
C ASN A 147 -15.47 2.57 -6.13
N TRP A 148 -15.60 2.96 -7.40
CA TRP A 148 -16.45 4.09 -7.81
C TRP A 148 -17.93 3.72 -8.01
N GLU A 149 -18.24 2.43 -8.21
CA GLU A 149 -19.59 1.95 -8.44
C GLU A 149 -20.29 1.56 -7.13
N ALA A 150 -19.57 0.87 -6.23
CA ALA A 150 -20.10 0.32 -4.98
C ALA A 150 -20.44 1.41 -3.94
N GLU A 151 -21.60 1.26 -3.32
CA GLU A 151 -21.98 2.04 -2.13
C GLU A 151 -21.36 1.41 -0.88
N LEU A 152 -20.88 2.26 0.03
CA LEU A 152 -20.38 1.82 1.32
C LEU A 152 -21.55 1.28 2.17
N ALA A 153 -21.43 0.03 2.63
CA ALA A 153 -22.37 -0.58 3.56
C ALA A 153 -22.44 0.22 4.87
N ASP A 154 -23.59 0.21 5.52
CA ASP A 154 -23.77 0.69 6.90
C ASP A 154 -23.03 -0.23 7.89
#